data_AF-A0A9E2GQU3-F1
#
_entry.id   AF-A0A9E2GQU3-F1
#
_cell.length_a   1.000
_cell.length_b   1.000
_cell.length_c   1.000
_cell.angle_alpha   90.00
_cell.angle_beta   90.00
_cell.angle_gamma   90.00
#
_symmetry.space_group_name_H-M   'P 1'
#
loop_
_entity.id
_entity.type
_entity.pdbx_description
1 polymer ?
#
loop_
_entity_poly.entity_id
_entity_poly.type
_entity_poly.pdbx_seq_one_letter_code
_entity_poly.pdbx_strand_id
1 'polypeptide(L)'
;MPAGSGLPDGSGLPAGSGLPDGRVLTGVIAETEAYLPDDPACHAHRGRTARNAAMFLSGGHAYVYFIYGMHFCVNVVTGPEGQGEAVLLRAVRWASFAGCVLSGTLGPSESGALTNDLIPDAQTTGPGRLCRVFGIDRALDGADLTDPAGPLYLLPRTGPPPPFSATPRIGIRKNADVPWRFVMTGA
;
A
#
# COMPACT_ATOMS: atom_id res chain seq x y z
N MET A 1 -6.59 6.54 12.30
CA MET A 1 -6.37 5.49 13.31
C MET A 1 -4.93 5.64 13.79
N PRO A 2 -4.65 5.94 15.07
CA PRO A 2 -3.40 5.41 15.64
C PRO A 2 -3.46 3.88 15.45
N ALA A 3 -2.36 3.14 15.56
CA ALA A 3 -2.37 1.70 15.32
C ALA A 3 -3.40 0.88 16.16
N GLY A 4 -4.19 1.49 17.07
CA GLY A 4 -5.45 0.96 17.60
C GLY A 4 -6.63 1.97 17.61
N SER A 5 -7.85 1.44 17.38
CA SER A 5 -9.22 1.93 17.75
C SER A 5 -10.07 2.83 16.81
N GLY A 6 -11.15 2.24 16.24
CA GLY A 6 -12.45 2.85 15.83
C GLY A 6 -12.62 3.49 14.42
N LEU A 7 -13.72 3.17 13.71
CA LEU A 7 -14.17 3.75 12.43
C LEU A 7 -15.48 4.54 12.59
N PRO A 8 -15.72 5.62 11.81
CA PRO A 8 -17.05 6.16 11.61
C PRO A 8 -17.64 5.80 10.22
N ASP A 9 -18.91 6.14 10.10
CA ASP A 9 -19.99 5.57 9.30
C ASP A 9 -20.49 6.53 8.20
N GLY A 10 -21.05 5.98 7.11
CA GLY A 10 -22.06 6.67 6.28
C GLY A 10 -21.70 7.01 4.82
N SER A 11 -22.15 6.15 3.91
CA SER A 11 -22.82 6.40 2.61
C SER A 11 -22.38 7.52 1.64
N GLY A 12 -22.00 7.13 0.42
CA GLY A 12 -22.13 7.95 -0.81
C GLY A 12 -21.21 7.53 -1.97
N LEU A 13 -21.76 6.89 -3.02
CA LEU A 13 -21.18 6.73 -4.38
C LEU A 13 -21.90 7.73 -5.33
N PRO A 14 -21.47 8.01 -6.59
CA PRO A 14 -20.37 7.43 -7.40
C PRO A 14 -19.47 8.43 -8.19
N ALA A 15 -18.36 7.94 -8.77
CA ALA A 15 -17.96 8.10 -10.20
C ALA A 15 -16.44 7.94 -10.38
N GLY A 16 -16.03 6.88 -11.11
CA GLY A 16 -14.63 6.57 -11.40
C GLY A 16 -14.12 7.17 -12.71
N SER A 17 -12.79 7.31 -12.78
CA SER A 17 -12.01 7.46 -14.02
C SER A 17 -10.67 6.75 -13.80
N GLY A 18 -10.25 5.70 -14.52
CA GLY A 18 -10.83 4.99 -15.67
C GLY A 18 -9.69 4.34 -16.45
N LEU A 19 -9.68 3.00 -16.50
CA LEU A 19 -9.29 2.26 -17.71
C LEU A 19 -10.36 2.47 -18.79
N PRO A 20 -10.09 2.14 -20.07
CA PRO A 20 -11.08 2.21 -21.16
C PRO A 20 -12.39 1.44 -20.90
N ASP A 21 -12.48 0.61 -19.86
CA ASP A 21 -13.65 -0.20 -19.50
C ASP A 21 -14.08 -0.09 -18.02
N GLY A 22 -13.51 0.85 -17.24
CA GLY A 22 -13.93 1.08 -15.85
C GLY A 22 -13.65 -0.06 -14.86
N ARG A 23 -12.80 -1.03 -15.21
CA ARG A 23 -12.43 -2.12 -14.28
C ARG A 23 -11.55 -1.63 -13.13
N VAL A 24 -11.78 -2.25 -11.96
CA VAL A 24 -11.05 -1.99 -10.72
C VAL A 24 -10.37 -3.28 -10.28
N LEU A 25 -9.08 -3.19 -9.97
CA LEU A 25 -8.32 -4.29 -9.39
C LEU A 25 -8.40 -4.20 -7.87
N THR A 26 -8.75 -5.30 -7.19
CA THR A 26 -8.85 -5.33 -5.71
C THR A 26 -8.07 -6.49 -5.12
N GLY A 27 -7.43 -6.31 -3.96
CA GLY A 27 -6.88 -7.45 -3.24
C GLY A 27 -6.58 -7.16 -1.77
N VAL A 28 -6.48 -8.20 -0.96
CA VAL A 28 -6.23 -8.10 0.48
C VAL A 28 -4.74 -7.90 0.74
N ILE A 29 -4.39 -6.88 1.53
CA ILE A 29 -3.01 -6.65 1.94
C ILE A 29 -2.52 -7.81 2.80
N ALA A 30 -1.46 -8.48 2.35
CA ALA A 30 -0.96 -9.72 2.93
C ALA A 30 0.45 -9.60 3.52
N GLU A 31 1.24 -8.59 3.12
CA GLU A 31 2.56 -8.34 3.69
C GLU A 31 2.83 -6.84 3.75
N THR A 32 3.31 -6.36 4.90
CA THR A 32 3.68 -4.97 5.12
C THR A 32 4.97 -4.81 5.92
N GLU A 33 5.61 -3.64 5.85
CA GLU A 33 6.72 -3.25 6.73
C GLU A 33 6.47 -1.86 7.34
N ALA A 34 6.71 -1.71 8.64
CA ALA A 34 6.61 -0.43 9.33
C ALA A 34 7.92 0.36 9.33
N TYR A 35 7.81 1.68 9.20
CA TYR A 35 8.91 2.65 9.24
C TYR A 35 8.51 3.85 10.10
N LEU A 36 9.19 4.01 11.23
CA LEU A 36 8.95 5.09 12.20
C LEU A 36 9.96 6.24 12.00
N PRO A 37 9.68 7.47 12.44
CA PRO A 37 10.60 8.60 12.24
C PRO A 37 11.96 8.45 12.94
N ASP A 38 12.02 7.74 14.06
CA ASP A 38 13.25 7.47 14.82
C ASP A 38 14.05 6.27 14.27
N ASP A 39 13.48 5.51 13.34
CA ASP A 39 14.09 4.33 12.74
C ASP A 39 15.17 4.69 11.71
N PRO A 40 16.44 4.27 11.88
CA PRO A 40 17.51 4.57 10.93
C PRO A 40 17.32 3.99 9.51
N ALA A 41 16.39 3.05 9.31
CA ALA A 41 16.00 2.53 8.00
C ALA A 41 14.88 3.34 7.33
N CYS A 42 14.21 4.24 8.05
CA CYS A 42 13.13 5.07 7.57
C CYS A 42 13.64 6.26 6.74
N HIS A 43 12.95 6.59 5.66
CA HIS A 43 13.27 7.77 4.84
C HIS A 43 13.06 9.09 5.59
N ALA A 44 12.23 9.13 6.64
CA ALA A 44 12.00 10.30 7.46
C ALA A 44 13.05 10.51 8.56
N HIS A 45 13.95 9.54 8.80
CA HIS A 45 14.93 9.58 9.90
C HIS A 45 15.83 10.83 9.92
N ARG A 46 16.09 11.41 8.76
CA ARG A 46 16.89 12.63 8.60
C ARG A 46 16.03 13.88 8.36
N GLY A 47 14.73 13.79 8.63
CA GLY A 47 13.77 14.85 8.38
C GLY A 47 13.26 14.91 6.95
N ARG A 48 12.48 15.96 6.68
CA ARG A 48 11.79 16.20 5.41
C ARG A 48 12.76 16.66 4.32
N THR A 49 12.56 16.11 3.13
CA THR A 49 13.24 16.44 1.88
C THR A 49 12.20 16.51 0.76
N ALA A 50 12.56 17.04 -0.40
CA ALA A 50 11.67 17.02 -1.56
C ALA A 50 11.26 15.59 -1.97
N ARG A 51 12.16 14.60 -1.81
CA ARG A 51 11.92 13.21 -2.22
C ARG A 51 10.94 12.46 -1.33
N ASN A 52 10.95 12.73 -0.02
CA ASN A 52 10.08 12.06 0.96
C ASN A 52 8.94 12.96 1.43
N ALA A 53 8.69 14.09 0.76
CA ALA A 53 7.72 15.09 1.23
C ALA A 53 6.32 14.51 1.46
N ALA A 54 5.87 13.58 0.61
CA ALA A 54 4.58 12.90 0.76
C ALA A 54 4.49 12.07 2.05
N MET A 55 5.61 11.56 2.57
CA MET A 55 5.67 10.83 3.84
C MET A 55 5.31 11.70 5.05
N PHE A 56 5.36 13.04 4.90
CA PHE A 56 5.04 14.02 5.93
C PHE A 56 3.60 14.58 5.78
N LEU A 57 2.79 14.05 4.87
CA LEU A 57 1.36 14.36 4.83
C LEU A 57 0.63 13.73 6.02
N SER A 58 -0.67 14.02 6.18
CA SER A 58 -1.49 13.34 7.16
C SER A 58 -1.69 11.86 6.81
N GLY A 59 -1.96 11.04 7.82
CA GLY A 59 -2.23 9.61 7.62
C GLY A 59 -3.34 9.35 6.60
N GLY A 60 -3.12 8.35 5.74
CA GLY A 60 -4.01 8.03 4.61
C GLY A 60 -3.44 8.39 3.24
N HIS A 61 -2.34 9.15 3.17
CA HIS A 61 -1.72 9.47 1.88
C HIS A 61 -0.74 8.38 1.41
N ALA A 62 -0.61 8.24 0.09
CA ALA A 62 0.40 7.41 -0.54
C ALA A 62 1.77 8.10 -0.50
N TYR A 63 2.81 7.36 -0.16
CA TYR A 63 4.19 7.74 -0.40
C TYR A 63 4.82 6.76 -1.40
N VAL A 64 5.01 7.22 -2.64
CA VAL A 64 5.51 6.40 -3.75
C VAL A 64 6.91 6.85 -4.14
N TYR A 65 7.87 5.93 -4.14
CA TYR A 65 9.23 6.22 -4.54
C TYR A 65 9.80 5.18 -5.49
N PHE A 66 10.73 5.62 -6.34
CA PHE A 66 11.45 4.75 -7.26
C PHE A 66 12.67 4.12 -6.57
N ILE A 67 12.90 2.83 -6.81
CA ILE A 67 13.99 2.04 -6.26
C ILE A 67 14.71 1.26 -7.37
N TYR A 68 16.04 1.16 -7.24
CA TYR A 68 16.93 0.40 -8.13
C TYR A 68 16.78 0.68 -9.63
N GLY A 69 16.30 1.86 -10.01
CA GLY A 69 16.21 2.25 -11.42
C GLY A 69 15.11 1.54 -12.23
N MET A 70 14.27 0.71 -11.60
CA MET A 70 13.33 -0.15 -12.34
C MET A 70 11.98 -0.41 -11.66
N HIS A 71 11.82 -0.10 -10.37
CA HIS A 71 10.62 -0.45 -9.62
C HIS A 71 10.12 0.72 -8.77
N PHE A 72 8.81 0.82 -8.60
CA PHE A 72 8.20 1.67 -7.58
C PHE A 72 7.96 0.89 -6.30
N CYS A 73 7.86 1.60 -5.19
CA CYS A 73 7.39 1.11 -3.91
C CYS A 73 6.34 2.09 -3.40
N VAL A 74 5.26 1.58 -2.82
CA VAL A 74 4.17 2.39 -2.27
C VAL A 74 4.04 2.15 -0.78
N ASN A 75 3.94 3.24 -0.03
CA ASN A 75 3.72 3.24 1.40
C ASN A 75 2.43 3.98 1.70
N VAL A 76 1.80 3.63 2.80
CA VAL A 76 0.68 4.35 3.39
C VAL A 76 1.22 5.17 4.54
N VAL A 77 1.06 6.49 4.51
CA VAL A 77 1.38 7.35 5.65
C VAL A 77 0.40 7.03 6.77
N THR A 78 0.89 6.84 7.99
CA THR A 78 0.08 6.40 9.13
C THR A 78 0.05 7.40 10.28
N GLY A 79 1.07 8.25 10.39
CA GLY A 79 1.19 9.25 11.45
C GLY A 79 0.45 10.57 11.16
N PRO A 80 0.47 11.51 12.13
CA PRO A 80 0.04 12.88 11.92
C PRO A 80 0.91 13.60 10.87
N GLU A 81 0.37 14.68 10.31
CA GLU A 81 1.12 15.54 9.40
C GLU A 81 2.43 16.01 10.05
N GLY A 82 3.52 15.99 9.28
CA GLY A 82 4.84 16.40 9.74
C GLY A 82 5.64 15.34 10.49
N GLN A 83 5.06 14.17 10.82
CA GLN A 83 5.78 13.14 11.59
C GLN A 83 6.69 12.25 10.73
N GLY A 84 6.25 11.83 9.54
CA GLY A 84 7.06 10.95 8.70
C GLY A 84 6.98 9.47 9.11
N GLU A 85 5.79 8.96 9.41
CA GLU A 85 5.55 7.55 9.73
C GLU A 85 4.79 6.88 8.57
N ALA A 86 5.25 5.72 8.11
CA ALA A 86 4.59 5.02 7.03
C ALA A 86 4.73 3.49 7.08
N VAL A 87 3.82 2.82 6.38
CA VAL A 87 3.80 1.37 6.19
C VAL A 87 3.99 1.05 4.71
N LEU A 88 5.07 0.34 4.36
CA LEU A 88 5.30 -0.18 3.01
C LEU A 88 4.36 -1.34 2.72
N LEU A 89 3.69 -1.31 1.56
CA LEU A 89 2.93 -2.44 1.05
C LEU A 89 3.86 -3.36 0.26
N ARG A 90 3.95 -4.63 0.67
CA ARG A 90 4.86 -5.61 0.04
C ARG A 90 4.14 -6.68 -0.74
N ALA A 91 2.98 -7.12 -0.25
CA ALA A 91 2.19 -8.11 -0.95
C ALA A 91 0.70 -7.87 -0.76
N VAL A 92 -0.03 -8.19 -1.82
CA VAL A 92 -1.49 -8.23 -1.85
C VAL A 92 -1.90 -9.61 -2.38
N ARG A 93 -2.85 -10.27 -1.75
CA ARG A 93 -3.45 -11.51 -2.24
C ARG A 93 -4.75 -11.22 -2.95
N TRP A 94 -5.04 -11.95 -4.02
CA TRP A 94 -6.34 -11.83 -4.69
C TRP A 94 -7.45 -12.32 -3.76
N ALA A 95 -8.57 -11.61 -3.72
CA ALA A 95 -9.56 -11.81 -2.67
C ALA A 95 -10.97 -12.10 -3.20
N SER A 96 -11.52 -13.24 -2.77
CA SER A 96 -12.94 -13.39 -2.43
C SER A 96 -13.20 -13.19 -0.93
N PHE A 97 -12.20 -12.71 -0.18
CA PHE A 97 -12.19 -12.68 1.30
C PHE A 97 -12.35 -11.28 1.90
N ALA A 98 -12.88 -11.27 3.13
CA ALA A 98 -12.99 -10.10 4.01
C ALA A 98 -11.60 -9.71 4.59
N GLY A 99 -11.23 -8.44 4.49
CA GLY A 99 -9.91 -7.92 4.89
C GLY A 99 -9.72 -6.46 4.48
N CYS A 100 -8.58 -5.83 4.83
CA CYS A 100 -8.25 -4.51 4.28
C CYS A 100 -7.81 -4.70 2.83
N VAL A 101 -8.51 -4.04 1.91
CA VAL A 101 -8.34 -4.26 0.47
C VAL A 101 -7.71 -3.03 -0.16
N LEU A 102 -6.68 -3.23 -0.98
CA LEU A 102 -6.15 -2.20 -1.87
C LEU A 102 -6.90 -2.27 -3.19
N SER A 103 -7.34 -1.11 -3.66
CA SER A 103 -8.08 -0.96 -4.91
C SER A 103 -7.35 0.00 -5.85
N GLY A 104 -7.22 -0.34 -7.14
CA GLY A 104 -6.55 0.52 -8.12
C GLY A 104 -7.04 0.33 -9.56
N THR A 105 -6.72 1.31 -10.41
CA THR A 105 -7.00 1.27 -11.85
C THR A 105 -5.87 0.56 -12.58
N LEU A 106 -6.15 -0.29 -13.58
CA LEU A 106 -5.06 -0.93 -14.33
C LEU A 106 -4.32 0.14 -15.16
N GLY A 107 -2.99 0.03 -15.22
CA GLY A 107 -2.20 0.73 -16.22
C GLY A 107 -2.30 0.02 -17.59
N PRO A 108 -1.88 0.67 -18.68
CA PRO A 108 -1.75 0.01 -19.98
C PRO A 108 -0.76 -1.16 -19.86
N SER A 109 -1.27 -2.38 -19.89
CA SER A 109 -0.47 -3.60 -20.01
C SER A 109 -0.34 -3.95 -21.49
N GLU A 110 0.89 -4.22 -21.96
CA GLU A 110 1.15 -4.66 -23.36
C GLU A 110 0.55 -6.03 -23.68
N SER A 111 0.08 -6.76 -22.67
CA SER A 111 -0.63 -8.03 -22.80
C SER A 111 -2.10 -7.82 -22.46
N GLY A 112 -2.89 -7.42 -23.46
CA GLY A 112 -4.33 -7.27 -23.37
C GLY A 112 -5.03 -8.60 -23.06
N ALA A 113 -5.12 -8.96 -21.79
CA ALA A 113 -6.11 -9.87 -21.21
C ALA A 113 -6.00 -9.83 -19.69
N LEU A 114 -6.85 -9.05 -19.02
CA LEU A 114 -7.19 -9.29 -17.62
C LEU A 114 -8.70 -9.54 -17.57
N THR A 115 -9.06 -10.75 -18.00
CA THR A 115 -10.29 -11.41 -17.54
C THR A 115 -10.16 -11.65 -16.04
N ASN A 116 -11.26 -12.00 -15.38
CA ASN A 116 -11.36 -12.38 -13.97
C ASN A 116 -10.50 -13.62 -13.59
N ASP A 117 -9.56 -14.01 -14.45
CA ASP A 117 -8.70 -15.17 -14.37
C ASP A 117 -7.43 -14.79 -13.59
N LEU A 118 -7.55 -14.93 -12.26
CA LEU A 118 -6.48 -15.24 -11.31
C LEU A 118 -5.09 -14.65 -11.66
N ILE A 119 -4.86 -13.37 -11.34
CA ILE A 119 -3.48 -12.90 -11.16
C ILE A 119 -2.88 -13.75 -10.02
N PRO A 120 -1.85 -14.58 -10.28
CA PRO A 120 -1.27 -15.40 -9.23
C PRO A 120 -0.68 -14.53 -8.13
N ASP A 121 -0.85 -14.90 -6.85
CA ASP A 121 -0.28 -14.18 -5.68
C ASP A 121 1.23 -13.91 -5.84
N ALA A 122 1.95 -14.74 -6.60
CA ALA A 122 3.36 -14.55 -6.92
C ALA A 122 3.67 -13.25 -7.69
N GLN A 123 2.70 -12.75 -8.48
CA GLN A 123 2.82 -11.49 -9.23
C GLN A 123 2.62 -10.25 -8.36
N THR A 124 2.06 -10.40 -7.17
CA THR A 124 1.88 -9.31 -6.20
C THR A 124 2.76 -9.48 -4.97
N THR A 125 3.50 -10.59 -4.86
CA THR A 125 4.49 -10.82 -3.80
C THR A 125 5.80 -10.07 -4.12
N GLY A 126 5.98 -8.93 -3.49
CA GLY A 126 7.12 -8.03 -3.61
C GLY A 126 6.68 -6.61 -3.99
N PRO A 127 7.20 -5.56 -3.33
CA PRO A 127 6.66 -4.21 -3.43
C PRO A 127 6.69 -3.66 -4.87
N GLY A 128 7.74 -3.96 -5.64
CA GLY A 128 7.84 -3.56 -7.04
C GLY A 128 6.89 -4.30 -7.98
N ARG A 129 6.60 -5.57 -7.69
CA ARG A 129 5.65 -6.36 -8.51
C ARG A 129 4.21 -5.94 -8.22
N LEU A 130 3.87 -5.72 -6.95
CA LEU A 130 2.61 -5.11 -6.52
C LEU A 130 2.38 -3.79 -7.27
N CYS A 131 3.35 -2.86 -7.25
CA CYS A 131 3.19 -1.58 -7.92
C CYS A 131 2.96 -1.76 -9.44
N ARG A 132 3.68 -2.67 -10.08
CA ARG A 132 3.48 -2.97 -11.51
C ARG A 132 2.06 -3.48 -11.81
N VAL A 133 1.58 -4.43 -11.04
CA VAL A 133 0.26 -5.05 -11.24
C VAL A 133 -0.86 -4.03 -11.03
N PHE A 134 -0.74 -3.17 -10.02
CA PHE A 134 -1.73 -2.15 -9.69
C PHE A 134 -1.54 -0.83 -10.47
N GLY A 135 -0.62 -0.77 -11.45
CA GLY A 135 -0.35 0.46 -12.21
C GLY A 135 0.15 1.63 -11.35
N ILE A 136 0.80 1.35 -10.23
CA ILE A 136 1.28 2.36 -9.29
C ILE A 136 2.64 2.90 -9.75
N ASP A 137 2.68 4.20 -10.00
CA ASP A 137 3.88 4.94 -10.35
C ASP A 137 4.01 6.25 -9.57
N ARG A 138 4.99 7.07 -9.94
CA ARG A 138 5.28 8.34 -9.25
C ARG A 138 4.12 9.35 -9.32
N ALA A 139 3.21 9.26 -10.28
CA ALA A 139 2.06 10.16 -10.38
C ALA A 139 1.09 9.99 -9.20
N LEU A 140 1.15 8.86 -8.51
CA LEU A 140 0.36 8.58 -7.30
C LEU A 140 1.07 8.98 -6.00
N ASP A 141 2.26 9.59 -6.05
CA ASP A 141 2.93 10.11 -4.83
C ASP A 141 2.10 11.25 -4.22
N GLY A 142 1.69 11.10 -2.96
CA GLY A 142 0.81 12.04 -2.27
C GLY A 142 -0.69 11.85 -2.56
N ALA A 143 -1.11 10.80 -3.27
CA ALA A 143 -2.53 10.51 -3.47
C ALA A 143 -3.24 10.21 -2.13
N ASP A 144 -4.48 10.67 -1.96
CA ASP A 144 -5.32 10.33 -0.81
C ASP A 144 -5.89 8.92 -1.00
N LEU A 145 -5.43 7.97 -0.18
CA LEU A 145 -5.89 6.58 -0.23
C LEU A 145 -7.22 6.38 0.51
N THR A 146 -7.76 7.41 1.15
CA THR A 146 -9.04 7.35 1.86
C THR A 146 -10.22 7.73 0.97
N ASP A 147 -9.95 8.36 -0.18
CA ASP A 147 -10.96 8.72 -1.17
C ASP A 147 -11.27 7.54 -2.10
N PRO A 148 -12.46 6.90 -1.99
CA PRO A 148 -12.85 5.79 -2.87
C PRO A 148 -13.09 6.21 -4.33
N ALA A 149 -13.18 7.52 -4.62
CA ALA A 149 -13.19 8.03 -5.99
C ALA A 149 -11.78 8.22 -6.57
N GLY A 150 -10.74 8.10 -5.73
CA GLY A 150 -9.35 8.22 -6.12
C GLY A 150 -8.88 7.06 -7.01
N PRO A 151 -7.75 7.24 -7.73
CA PRO A 151 -7.19 6.23 -8.64
C PRO A 151 -6.59 5.02 -7.91
N LEU A 152 -6.30 5.17 -6.61
CA LEU A 152 -5.77 4.15 -5.71
C LEU A 152 -6.32 4.44 -4.31
N TYR A 153 -6.96 3.47 -3.67
CA TYR A 153 -7.57 3.65 -2.35
C TYR A 153 -7.59 2.38 -1.51
N LEU A 154 -7.73 2.58 -0.20
CA LEU A 154 -7.86 1.53 0.80
C LEU A 154 -9.32 1.36 1.17
N LEU A 155 -9.80 0.13 1.08
CA LEU A 155 -11.11 -0.25 1.58
C LEU A 155 -11.01 -0.64 3.06
N PRO A 156 -12.03 -0.29 3.86
CA PRO A 156 -12.12 -0.73 5.24
C PRO A 156 -12.05 -2.24 5.35
N ARG A 157 -11.36 -2.72 6.39
CA ARG A 157 -11.40 -4.14 6.74
C ARG A 157 -12.78 -4.52 7.25
N THR A 158 -13.35 -5.57 6.70
CA THR A 158 -14.49 -6.29 7.26
C THR A 158 -13.97 -7.46 8.09
N GLY A 159 -14.41 -7.57 9.35
CA GLY A 159 -13.99 -8.66 10.26
C GLY A 159 -12.70 -8.42 11.06
N PRO A 160 -12.29 -9.39 11.90
CA PRO A 160 -11.09 -9.28 12.71
C PRO A 160 -9.81 -9.27 11.85
N PRO A 161 -8.69 -8.72 12.36
CA PRO A 161 -7.40 -8.83 11.69
C PRO A 161 -7.05 -10.31 11.47
N PRO A 162 -6.59 -10.70 10.27
CA PRO A 162 -6.12 -12.06 10.05
C PRO A 162 -4.89 -12.34 10.93
N PRO A 163 -4.62 -13.61 11.27
CA PRO A 163 -3.40 -13.94 11.97
C PRO A 163 -2.20 -13.53 11.13
N PHE A 164 -1.13 -13.09 11.79
CA PHE A 164 0.10 -12.66 11.12
C PHE A 164 1.32 -13.10 11.91
N SER A 165 2.45 -13.17 11.23
CA SER A 165 3.77 -13.33 11.82
C SER A 165 4.56 -12.03 11.69
N ALA A 166 5.24 -11.64 12.77
CA ALA A 166 6.16 -10.51 12.81
C ALA A 166 7.59 -11.01 12.60
N THR A 167 8.30 -10.43 11.64
CA THR A 167 9.64 -10.87 11.23
C THR A 167 10.54 -9.67 10.91
N PRO A 168 11.87 -9.85 10.80
CA PRO A 168 12.78 -8.85 10.26
C PRO A 168 12.35 -8.33 8.88
N ARG A 169 12.62 -7.04 8.62
CA ARG A 169 12.32 -6.38 7.33
C ARG A 169 13.32 -6.80 6.24
N ILE A 170 12.88 -6.78 4.99
CA ILE A 170 13.70 -7.20 3.83
C ILE A 170 14.39 -6.00 3.19
N GLY A 171 15.68 -6.14 2.90
CA GLY A 171 16.41 -5.19 2.07
C GLY A 171 16.90 -3.94 2.80
N ILE A 172 16.86 -3.94 4.14
CA ILE A 172 17.43 -2.89 4.98
C ILE A 172 18.74 -3.37 5.63
N ARG A 173 19.64 -2.42 5.91
CA ARG A 173 20.93 -2.71 6.59
C ARG A 173 20.99 -2.22 8.03
N LYS A 174 20.22 -1.19 8.36
CA LYS A 174 20.15 -0.62 9.70
C LYS A 174 18.87 -1.09 10.37
N ASN A 175 18.92 -1.31 11.68
CA ASN A 175 17.74 -1.73 12.45
C ASN A 175 17.05 -2.97 11.83
N ALA A 176 17.88 -3.91 11.34
CA ALA A 176 17.45 -5.03 10.52
C ALA A 176 16.75 -6.13 11.32
N ASP A 177 17.17 -6.35 12.57
CA ASP A 177 16.67 -7.45 13.42
C ASP A 177 15.31 -7.16 14.04
N VAL A 178 14.84 -5.91 13.98
CA VAL A 178 13.55 -5.52 14.57
C VAL A 178 12.40 -6.13 13.77
N PRO A 179 11.43 -6.79 14.43
CA PRO A 179 10.37 -7.55 13.76
C PRO A 179 9.23 -6.65 13.27
N TRP A 180 9.54 -5.69 12.40
CA TRP A 180 8.59 -4.72 11.84
C TRP A 180 8.11 -5.08 10.43
N ARG A 181 8.27 -6.33 10.02
CA ARG A 181 7.60 -6.90 8.84
C ARG A 181 6.48 -7.82 9.28
N PHE A 182 5.28 -7.58 8.79
CA PHE A 182 4.09 -8.34 9.14
C PHE A 182 3.61 -9.13 7.93
N VAL A 183 3.53 -10.45 8.07
CA VAL A 183 3.11 -11.37 7.00
C VAL A 183 1.85 -12.07 7.46
N MET A 184 0.77 -11.98 6.68
CA MET A 184 -0.45 -12.72 6.94
C MET A 184 -0.17 -14.23 6.94
N THR A 185 -0.61 -14.92 7.98
CA THR A 185 -0.45 -16.37 8.18
C THR A 185 -1.82 -17.04 8.20
N GLY A 186 -1.90 -18.26 7.70
CA GLY A 186 -3.16 -18.99 7.60
C GLY A 186 -3.96 -18.52 6.39
N ALA A 187 -4.25 -19.47 5.50
CA ALA A 187 -5.15 -19.35 4.38
C ALA A 187 -6.12 -20.54 4.46
#